data_AF-A0A849QYP4-F1
#
_entry.id   AF-A0A849QYP4-F1
#
_cell.length_a   1.000
_cell.length_b   1.000
_cell.length_c   1.000
_cell.angle_alpha   90.00
_cell.angle_beta   90.00
_cell.angle_gamma   90.00
#
_symmetry.space_group_name_H-M   'P 1'
#
loop_
_entity.id
_entity.type
_entity.pdbx_description
1 polymer ?
#
loop_
_entity_poly.entity_id
_entity_poly.type
_entity_poly.pdbx_seq_one_letter_code
_entity_poly.pdbx_strand_id
1 'polypeptide(L)'
;MDDKTMSLDKTVFALIIFSFALSIIFSVTPSYSATANDTVTISINVSQITMVDINPSNLTWESRGSYVLEPGTVANNETEASNYSNIWIENIGSMNLSKIWFDNSYSSSTPFGTGNPAKYDPANMIVVDNSTNGDGNYTFINRVEYPESDSMYVKVNTDIVQASGNLFGRFRNASSEYFFEYDGLTGNCSNGGTFYFSDTAKTKTSTGDTDLTTGSSLALSTIEISSGRYTGNWSYGEVQIGGASEPYYCVAIPEDCGFVMFSNRNADAPGVTAANCGNVSDYISESTLMPGAMKKAWVKAYIPLGVAYGVLGGDTNRTLTVFVQN
;
A
#
# COMPACT_ATOMS: atom_id res chain seq x y z
N MET A 1 -111.52 -36.27 21.33
CA MET A 1 -110.28 -36.92 20.84
C MET A 1 -110.70 -37.74 19.66
N ASP A 2 -110.62 -37.15 18.47
CA ASP A 2 -110.74 -37.88 17.21
C ASP A 2 -109.67 -37.30 16.28
N ASP A 3 -108.78 -38.20 15.92
CA ASP A 3 -107.48 -38.00 15.32
C ASP A 3 -107.66 -37.87 13.79
N LYS A 4 -107.74 -36.64 13.29
CA LYS A 4 -107.67 -36.38 11.85
C LYS A 4 -106.21 -36.38 11.41
N THR A 5 -105.72 -37.58 11.11
CA THR A 5 -104.47 -37.79 10.38
C THR A 5 -104.56 -37.10 9.01
N MET A 6 -103.81 -36.02 8.84
CA MET A 6 -103.58 -35.38 7.53
C MET A 6 -102.82 -36.36 6.65
N SER A 7 -103.53 -36.97 5.70
CA SER A 7 -102.95 -37.71 4.57
C SER A 7 -102.20 -36.73 3.66
N LEU A 8 -100.91 -36.54 3.93
CA LEU A 8 -100.02 -35.83 3.04
C LEU A 8 -99.86 -36.65 1.75
N ASP A 9 -100.42 -36.13 0.65
CA ASP A 9 -100.38 -36.77 -0.65
C ASP A 9 -98.92 -37.03 -1.06
N LYS A 10 -98.59 -38.29 -1.32
CA LYS A 10 -97.22 -38.74 -1.67
C LYS A 10 -96.67 -37.99 -2.87
N THR A 11 -97.55 -37.46 -3.72
CA THR A 11 -97.22 -36.66 -4.90
C THR A 11 -96.74 -35.25 -4.54
N VAL A 12 -97.30 -34.63 -3.50
CA VAL A 12 -96.92 -33.29 -3.01
C VAL A 12 -95.60 -33.35 -2.22
N PHE A 13 -95.39 -34.43 -1.46
CA PHE A 13 -94.13 -34.63 -0.74
C PHE A 13 -92.94 -34.89 -1.67
N ALA A 14 -93.16 -35.63 -2.77
CA ALA A 14 -92.14 -35.85 -3.80
C ALA A 14 -91.76 -34.56 -4.54
N LEU A 15 -92.73 -33.68 -4.81
CA LEU A 15 -92.50 -32.40 -5.49
C LEU A 15 -91.73 -31.39 -4.63
N ILE A 16 -91.99 -31.36 -3.32
CA ILE A 16 -91.25 -30.50 -2.38
C ILE A 16 -89.80 -30.99 -2.22
N ILE A 17 -89.57 -32.31 -2.13
CA ILE A 17 -88.21 -32.88 -2.04
C ILE A 17 -87.44 -32.67 -3.35
N PHE A 18 -88.09 -32.82 -4.51
CA PHE A 18 -87.45 -32.58 -5.81
C PHE A 18 -87.14 -31.08 -6.02
N SER A 19 -88.02 -30.17 -5.60
CA SER A 19 -87.79 -28.72 -5.62
C SER A 19 -86.66 -28.29 -4.67
N PHE A 20 -86.57 -28.89 -3.48
CA PHE A 20 -85.52 -28.56 -2.50
C PHE A 20 -84.16 -29.15 -2.91
N ALA A 21 -84.14 -30.35 -3.50
CA ALA A 21 -82.94 -30.95 -4.07
C ALA A 21 -82.42 -30.16 -5.29
N LEU A 22 -83.32 -29.64 -6.15
CA LEU A 22 -82.94 -28.86 -7.32
C LEU A 22 -82.41 -27.46 -6.96
N SER A 23 -82.88 -26.84 -5.87
CA SER A 23 -82.35 -25.56 -5.37
C SER A 23 -80.97 -25.68 -4.69
N ILE A 24 -80.64 -26.85 -4.12
CA ILE A 24 -79.33 -27.10 -3.51
C ILE A 24 -78.25 -27.32 -4.58
N ILE A 25 -78.62 -27.86 -5.76
CA ILE A 25 -77.68 -28.08 -6.87
C ILE A 25 -77.26 -26.77 -7.56
N PHE A 26 -78.05 -25.69 -7.47
CA PHE A 26 -77.74 -24.39 -8.07
C PHE A 26 -77.03 -23.39 -7.14
N SER A 27 -76.73 -23.75 -5.88
CA SER A 27 -76.21 -22.81 -4.87
C SER A 27 -74.72 -22.95 -4.57
N VAL A 28 -73.98 -23.78 -5.32
CA VAL A 28 -72.52 -23.90 -5.21
C VAL A 28 -71.89 -23.40 -6.51
N THR A 29 -71.93 -22.08 -6.74
CA THR A 29 -70.93 -21.48 -7.62
C THR A 29 -69.60 -21.53 -6.88
N PRO A 30 -68.57 -22.26 -7.36
CA PRO A 30 -67.25 -22.14 -6.76
C PRO A 30 -66.83 -20.67 -6.81
N SER A 31 -66.63 -20.04 -5.64
CA SER A 31 -65.94 -18.75 -5.60
C SER A 31 -64.48 -19.04 -5.93
N TYR A 32 -64.09 -18.85 -7.19
CA TYR A 32 -62.68 -18.82 -7.54
C TYR A 32 -62.05 -17.61 -6.85
N SER A 33 -61.24 -17.85 -5.83
CA SER A 33 -60.25 -16.85 -5.42
C SER A 33 -59.20 -16.81 -6.54
N ALA A 34 -59.46 -15.98 -7.55
CA ALA A 34 -58.51 -15.75 -8.63
C ALA A 34 -57.44 -14.79 -8.10
N THR A 35 -56.32 -15.33 -7.64
CA THR A 35 -55.13 -14.51 -7.39
C THR A 35 -54.48 -14.23 -8.75
N ALA A 36 -54.72 -13.05 -9.29
CA ALA A 36 -54.00 -12.57 -10.47
C ALA A 36 -52.62 -12.06 -10.00
N ASN A 37 -51.56 -12.76 -10.40
CA ASN A 37 -50.19 -12.31 -10.20
C ASN A 37 -49.65 -11.79 -11.53
N ASP A 38 -49.09 -10.59 -11.53
CA ASP A 38 -48.32 -10.05 -12.63
C ASP A 38 -46.86 -9.97 -12.20
N THR A 39 -45.92 -10.37 -13.06
CA THR A 39 -44.49 -10.43 -12.75
C THR A 39 -43.72 -9.57 -13.73
N VAL A 40 -42.97 -8.60 -13.23
CA VAL A 40 -42.04 -7.82 -14.03
C VAL A 40 -40.63 -8.39 -13.87
N THR A 41 -39.95 -8.64 -14.98
CA THR A 41 -38.53 -8.98 -14.96
C THR A 41 -37.71 -7.70 -15.00
N ILE A 42 -36.90 -7.48 -13.97
CA ILE A 42 -35.97 -6.35 -13.90
C ILE A 42 -34.57 -6.89 -14.18
N SER A 43 -33.89 -6.28 -15.16
CA SER A 43 -32.48 -6.54 -15.44
C SER A 43 -31.70 -5.24 -15.34
N ILE A 44 -30.55 -5.29 -14.65
CA ILE A 44 -29.63 -4.17 -14.47
C ILE A 44 -28.28 -4.63 -15.01
N ASN A 45 -27.75 -3.91 -16.00
CA ASN A 45 -26.41 -4.13 -16.53
C ASN A 45 -25.46 -3.12 -15.90
N VAL A 46 -24.39 -3.62 -15.28
CA VAL A 46 -23.35 -2.80 -14.66
C VAL A 46 -22.07 -2.90 -15.50
N SER A 47 -21.50 -1.75 -15.87
CA SER A 47 -20.24 -1.70 -16.62
C SER A 47 -19.05 -2.06 -15.75
N GLN A 48 -18.00 -2.60 -16.37
CA GLN A 48 -16.71 -2.88 -15.73
C GLN A 48 -15.95 -1.59 -15.44
N ILE A 49 -15.58 -1.38 -14.17
CA ILE A 49 -14.84 -0.21 -13.68
C ILE A 49 -13.86 -0.67 -12.61
N THR A 50 -12.60 -0.28 -12.76
CA THR A 50 -11.57 -0.40 -11.72
C THR A 50 -11.52 0.91 -10.95
N MET A 51 -11.82 0.87 -9.65
CA MET A 51 -11.87 2.06 -8.80
C MET A 51 -11.58 1.70 -7.35
N VAL A 52 -10.88 2.57 -6.65
CA VAL A 52 -10.62 2.44 -5.22
C VAL A 52 -10.95 3.70 -4.47
N ASP A 53 -11.39 3.53 -3.23
CA ASP A 53 -11.47 4.59 -2.24
C ASP A 53 -10.34 4.41 -1.22
N ILE A 54 -9.67 5.53 -0.88
CA ILE A 54 -8.48 5.55 -0.02
C ILE A 54 -8.77 6.40 1.21
N ASN A 55 -8.74 5.77 2.39
CA ASN A 55 -9.02 6.45 3.66
C ASN A 55 -7.98 6.09 4.74
N PRO A 56 -7.40 7.06 5.45
CA PRO A 56 -7.58 8.51 5.27
C PRO A 56 -6.87 9.02 4.00
N SER A 57 -7.34 10.15 3.47
CA SER A 57 -6.70 10.82 2.32
C SER A 57 -5.52 11.71 2.71
N ASN A 58 -5.31 11.92 4.01
CA ASN A 58 -4.16 12.63 4.57
C ASN A 58 -3.70 11.94 5.86
N LEU A 59 -2.41 12.07 6.17
CA LEU A 59 -1.81 11.63 7.42
C LEU A 59 -0.94 12.76 7.92
N THR A 60 -1.10 13.13 9.18
CA THR A 60 -0.31 14.20 9.79
C THR A 60 0.25 13.71 11.11
N TRP A 61 1.57 13.71 11.25
CA TRP A 61 2.21 13.39 12.52
C TRP A 61 2.65 14.67 13.22
N GLU A 62 2.25 14.82 14.48
CA GLU A 62 2.59 15.95 15.34
C GLU A 62 2.90 15.50 16.78
N SER A 63 3.70 16.28 17.48
CA SER A 63 3.94 16.07 18.91
C SER A 63 2.64 16.29 19.70
N ARG A 64 2.23 15.33 20.53
CA ARG A 64 0.98 15.37 21.29
C ARG A 64 1.17 14.86 22.71
N GLY A 65 0.85 15.69 23.70
CA GLY A 65 0.94 15.31 25.12
C GLY A 65 2.37 14.92 25.50
N SER A 66 2.56 13.68 25.97
CA SER A 66 3.88 13.12 26.31
C SER A 66 4.64 12.55 25.09
N TYR A 67 4.01 12.48 23.93
CA TYR A 67 4.63 11.94 22.71
C TYR A 67 5.24 13.09 21.90
N VAL A 68 6.57 13.10 21.82
CA VAL A 68 7.33 14.13 21.11
C VAL A 68 7.91 13.54 19.83
N LEU A 69 7.68 14.21 18.70
CA LEU A 69 8.34 13.92 17.44
C LEU A 69 9.67 14.67 17.37
N GLU A 70 10.76 13.94 17.55
CA GLU A 70 12.12 14.45 17.50
C GLU A 70 12.92 13.70 16.43
N PRO A 71 14.01 14.27 15.90
CA PRO A 71 14.91 13.52 15.03
C PRO A 71 15.36 12.20 15.67
N GLY A 72 15.21 11.11 14.93
CA GLY A 72 15.52 9.76 15.36
C GLY A 72 14.35 9.01 16.00
N THR A 73 13.12 9.54 16.02
CA THR A 73 11.95 8.81 16.52
C THR A 73 11.17 8.12 15.41
N VAL A 74 10.37 7.13 15.81
CA VAL A 74 9.35 6.51 14.97
C VAL A 74 8.01 7.15 15.32
N ALA A 75 7.40 7.84 14.36
CA ALA A 75 6.04 8.34 14.46
C ALA A 75 5.05 7.20 14.15
N ASN A 76 4.07 7.04 15.03
CA ASN A 76 3.06 5.97 15.02
C ASN A 76 1.66 6.60 15.15
N ASN A 77 0.64 5.79 15.40
CA ASN A 77 -0.72 6.29 15.57
C ASN A 77 -0.90 7.23 16.77
N GLU A 78 -0.10 7.10 17.85
CA GLU A 78 -0.20 7.97 19.03
C GLU A 78 0.23 9.41 18.73
N THR A 79 1.05 9.58 17.70
CA THR A 79 1.54 10.87 17.20
C THR A 79 0.87 11.29 15.89
N GLU A 80 -0.01 10.46 15.32
CA GLU A 80 -0.83 10.84 14.18
C GLU A 80 -2.04 11.66 14.68
N ALA A 81 -2.33 12.78 14.04
CA ALA A 81 -3.27 13.80 14.51
C ALA A 81 -4.69 13.24 14.75
N SER A 82 -5.12 12.28 13.91
CA SER A 82 -6.42 11.61 13.99
C SER A 82 -6.33 10.19 14.58
N ASN A 83 -5.16 9.79 15.09
CA ASN A 83 -4.86 8.46 15.62
C ASN A 83 -5.04 7.32 14.59
N TYR A 84 -4.76 7.59 13.32
CA TYR A 84 -4.72 6.57 12.27
C TYR A 84 -3.45 5.72 12.37
N SER A 85 -3.60 4.42 12.18
CA SER A 85 -2.51 3.43 12.15
C SER A 85 -2.31 2.76 10.80
N ASN A 86 -3.25 2.97 9.88
CA ASN A 86 -3.28 2.32 8.58
C ASN A 86 -4.07 3.14 7.55
N ILE A 87 -3.81 2.84 6.29
CA ILE A 87 -4.58 3.28 5.12
C ILE A 87 -5.47 2.13 4.68
N TRP A 88 -6.74 2.44 4.47
CA TRP A 88 -7.79 1.54 3.99
C TRP A 88 -7.93 1.75 2.50
N ILE A 89 -7.85 0.65 1.76
CA ILE A 89 -7.97 0.60 0.32
C ILE A 89 -9.20 -0.26 0.05
N GLU A 90 -10.31 0.39 -0.29
CA GLU A 90 -11.56 -0.28 -0.60
C GLU A 90 -11.75 -0.36 -2.11
N ASN A 91 -12.07 -1.56 -2.62
CA ASN A 91 -12.45 -1.71 -4.01
C ASN A 91 -13.91 -1.29 -4.20
N ILE A 92 -14.14 -0.03 -4.58
CA ILE A 92 -15.46 0.50 -4.91
C ILE A 92 -15.82 0.32 -6.39
N GLY A 93 -14.96 -0.36 -7.15
CA GLY A 93 -15.19 -0.72 -8.55
C GLY A 93 -16.13 -1.92 -8.70
N SER A 94 -16.30 -2.36 -9.95
CA SER A 94 -17.10 -3.54 -10.32
C SER A 94 -16.24 -4.72 -10.80
N MET A 95 -14.91 -4.57 -10.75
CA MET A 95 -13.94 -5.61 -11.09
C MET A 95 -13.11 -6.00 -9.88
N ASN A 96 -12.63 -7.24 -9.85
CA ASN A 96 -11.64 -7.67 -8.86
C ASN A 96 -10.30 -6.95 -9.10
N LEU A 97 -9.58 -6.64 -8.03
CA LEU A 97 -8.18 -6.18 -8.11
C LEU A 97 -7.26 -7.32 -7.76
N SER A 98 -6.24 -7.56 -8.57
CA SER A 98 -5.24 -8.60 -8.33
C SER A 98 -4.02 -8.09 -7.58
N LYS A 99 -3.67 -6.81 -7.75
CA LYS A 99 -2.43 -6.22 -7.25
C LYS A 99 -2.65 -4.81 -6.71
N ILE A 100 -1.96 -4.50 -5.61
CA ILE A 100 -1.94 -3.19 -4.97
C ILE A 100 -0.51 -2.86 -4.56
N TRP A 101 -0.01 -1.69 -4.95
CA TRP A 101 1.32 -1.19 -4.57
C TRP A 101 1.29 0.31 -4.31
N PHE A 102 2.39 0.84 -3.81
CA PHE A 102 2.56 2.26 -3.50
C PHE A 102 3.69 2.89 -4.30
N ASP A 103 3.65 4.21 -4.39
CA ASP A 103 4.77 5.07 -4.79
C ASP A 103 4.74 6.33 -3.92
N ASN A 104 5.90 6.89 -3.58
CA ASN A 104 5.97 8.16 -2.85
C ASN A 104 6.66 9.27 -3.64
N SER A 105 6.43 10.50 -3.20
CA SER A 105 7.28 11.63 -3.59
C SER A 105 8.55 11.65 -2.75
N TYR A 106 9.60 12.25 -3.30
CA TYR A 106 10.86 12.49 -2.62
C TYR A 106 11.41 13.87 -3.02
N SER A 107 12.27 14.45 -2.18
CA SER A 107 12.96 15.70 -2.48
C SER A 107 13.72 15.56 -3.79
N SER A 108 13.95 16.63 -4.56
CA SER A 108 14.73 16.58 -5.82
C SER A 108 16.25 16.76 -5.63
N SER A 109 16.67 17.04 -4.40
CA SER A 109 18.06 17.21 -3.99
C SER A 109 18.18 16.87 -2.51
N THR A 110 19.42 16.73 -2.01
CA THR A 110 19.67 16.49 -0.59
C THR A 110 18.97 17.53 0.30
N PRO A 111 18.06 17.12 1.21
CA PRO A 111 17.43 18.03 2.16
C PRO A 111 18.25 18.19 3.45
N PHE A 112 19.13 17.23 3.74
CA PHE A 112 19.94 17.18 4.95
C PHE A 112 21.04 18.25 4.96
N GLY A 113 21.40 18.72 6.15
CA GLY A 113 22.42 19.77 6.33
C GLY A 113 21.99 21.18 5.92
N THR A 114 20.81 21.35 5.33
CA THR A 114 20.31 22.66 4.88
C THR A 114 19.69 23.51 5.98
N GLY A 115 19.26 22.88 7.09
CA GLY A 115 18.48 23.53 8.15
C GLY A 115 17.08 23.99 7.73
N ASN A 116 16.63 23.70 6.51
CA ASN A 116 15.36 24.17 5.98
C ASN A 116 14.31 23.03 5.92
N PRO A 117 13.27 23.04 6.77
CA PRO A 117 12.26 21.98 6.80
C PRO A 117 11.46 21.87 5.48
N ALA A 118 11.31 22.95 4.71
CA ALA A 118 10.57 22.94 3.44
C ALA A 118 11.29 22.16 2.32
N LYS A 119 12.60 21.87 2.47
CA LYS A 119 13.36 21.07 1.50
C LYS A 119 13.10 19.58 1.63
N TYR A 120 12.65 19.12 2.78
CA TYR A 120 12.32 17.72 3.02
C TYR A 120 11.05 17.31 2.29
N ASP A 121 11.00 16.04 1.90
CA ASP A 121 9.78 15.38 1.49
C ASP A 121 9.38 14.38 2.59
N PRO A 122 8.32 14.65 3.36
CA PRO A 122 7.87 13.73 4.41
C PRO A 122 7.37 12.40 3.83
N ALA A 123 6.94 12.33 2.56
CA ALA A 123 6.54 11.07 1.95
C ALA A 123 7.73 10.10 1.83
N ASN A 124 8.96 10.62 1.68
CA ASN A 124 10.23 9.86 1.69
C ASN A 124 10.56 9.24 3.06
N MET A 125 9.83 9.60 4.11
CA MET A 125 9.98 9.08 5.47
C MET A 125 8.92 8.04 5.85
N ILE A 126 7.95 7.80 4.96
CA ILE A 126 6.85 6.87 5.21
C ILE A 126 7.31 5.43 4.96
N VAL A 127 6.93 4.59 5.91
CA VAL A 127 7.11 3.14 5.82
C VAL A 127 5.77 2.45 5.93
N VAL A 128 5.65 1.32 5.22
CA VAL A 128 4.42 0.54 5.14
C VAL A 128 4.65 -0.91 5.53
N ASP A 129 3.62 -1.50 6.15
CA ASP A 129 3.54 -2.92 6.46
C ASP A 129 2.21 -3.48 5.93
N ASN A 130 2.23 -4.73 5.47
CA ASN A 130 1.07 -5.43 4.91
C ASN A 130 0.58 -6.59 5.76
N SER A 131 1.13 -6.76 6.97
CA SER A 131 0.64 -7.74 7.93
C SER A 131 -0.81 -7.47 8.33
N THR A 132 -1.49 -8.50 8.81
CA THR A 132 -2.89 -8.39 9.25
C THR A 132 -3.07 -7.38 10.39
N ASN A 133 -2.08 -7.28 11.30
CA ASN A 133 -2.20 -6.55 12.56
C ASN A 133 -1.20 -5.39 12.72
N GLY A 134 -0.37 -5.11 11.71
CA GLY A 134 0.62 -4.02 11.78
C GLY A 134 1.84 -4.36 12.65
N ASP A 135 2.05 -5.65 12.87
CA ASP A 135 3.13 -6.28 13.63
C ASP A 135 4.24 -6.84 12.72
N GLY A 136 4.17 -6.59 11.41
CA GLY A 136 5.16 -7.02 10.44
C GLY A 136 6.33 -6.05 10.28
N ASN A 137 7.10 -6.28 9.20
CA ASN A 137 8.25 -5.47 8.86
C ASN A 137 7.82 -4.24 8.06
N TYR A 138 7.96 -3.07 8.68
CA TYR A 138 7.73 -1.80 8.02
C TYR A 138 8.90 -1.50 7.07
N THR A 139 8.55 -1.21 5.82
CA THR A 139 9.52 -0.97 4.75
C THR A 139 9.27 0.37 4.07
N PHE A 140 10.33 1.06 3.68
CA PHE A 140 10.19 2.21 2.81
C PHE A 140 9.72 1.80 1.42
N ILE A 141 8.88 2.63 0.80
CA ILE A 141 8.29 2.33 -0.50
C ILE A 141 9.30 2.55 -1.63
N ASN A 142 9.87 3.75 -1.69
CA ASN A 142 10.97 4.12 -2.58
C ASN A 142 11.76 5.26 -1.93
N ARG A 143 12.44 4.93 -0.81
CA ARG A 143 13.28 5.89 -0.10
C ARG A 143 14.44 6.32 -0.99
N VAL A 144 14.56 7.62 -1.21
CA VAL A 144 15.69 8.21 -1.94
C VAL A 144 16.68 8.82 -0.95
N GLU A 145 17.95 8.46 -1.13
CA GLU A 145 19.10 9.02 -0.43
C GLU A 145 20.06 9.66 -1.42
N TYR A 146 20.69 10.75 -1.00
CA TYR A 146 21.55 11.56 -1.86
C TYR A 146 23.02 11.32 -1.55
N PRO A 147 23.91 11.45 -2.56
CA PRO A 147 25.34 11.39 -2.34
C PRO A 147 25.82 12.46 -1.35
N GLU A 148 26.78 12.09 -0.50
CA GLU A 148 27.47 12.96 0.44
C GLU A 148 28.91 13.19 0.00
N SER A 149 29.44 14.38 0.28
CA SER A 149 30.75 14.81 -0.23
C SER A 149 31.95 14.25 0.54
N ASP A 150 31.78 13.85 1.81
CA ASP A 150 32.80 13.15 2.63
C ASP A 150 32.22 12.74 4.01
N SER A 151 32.86 11.79 4.69
CA SER A 151 32.63 11.51 6.12
C SER A 151 33.94 11.15 6.83
N MET A 152 34.33 11.94 7.84
CA MET A 152 35.59 11.75 8.58
C MET A 152 35.70 10.44 9.39
N TYR A 153 34.59 9.70 9.54
CA TYR A 153 34.51 8.48 10.36
C TYR A 153 34.02 7.28 9.54
N VAL A 154 34.03 7.38 8.21
CA VAL A 154 33.72 6.25 7.33
C VAL A 154 34.90 6.02 6.40
N LYS A 155 35.45 4.81 6.47
CA LYS A 155 36.46 4.35 5.54
C LYS A 155 35.77 3.64 4.36
N VAL A 156 36.13 4.05 3.16
CA VAL A 156 35.56 3.62 1.89
C VAL A 156 36.62 2.91 1.03
N ASN A 157 36.18 2.11 0.06
CA ASN A 157 37.03 1.32 -0.85
C ASN A 157 37.70 2.20 -1.89
N THR A 158 36.98 3.20 -2.37
CA THR A 158 37.41 4.11 -3.42
C THR A 158 37.53 5.53 -2.89
N ASP A 159 38.47 6.30 -3.42
CA ASP A 159 38.55 7.73 -3.14
C ASP A 159 37.28 8.39 -3.70
N ILE A 160 36.28 8.63 -2.84
CA ILE A 160 34.98 9.28 -3.14
C ILE A 160 35.17 10.56 -3.97
N VAL A 161 36.33 11.20 -3.84
CA VAL A 161 36.60 12.55 -4.32
C VAL A 161 36.92 12.62 -5.83
N GLN A 162 37.22 11.53 -6.56
CA GLN A 162 37.81 11.71 -7.92
C GLN A 162 37.38 10.81 -9.07
N ALA A 163 36.51 9.80 -8.90
CA ALA A 163 36.01 9.03 -10.04
C ALA A 163 34.56 9.41 -10.36
N SER A 164 34.33 9.96 -11.56
CA SER A 164 32.97 10.07 -12.12
C SER A 164 32.32 8.68 -12.04
N GLY A 165 31.21 8.52 -11.31
CA GLY A 165 30.53 7.22 -11.16
C GLY A 165 30.51 6.64 -9.74
N ASN A 166 31.29 7.17 -8.79
CA ASN A 166 31.32 6.65 -7.42
C ASN A 166 30.45 7.51 -6.49
N LEU A 167 29.70 6.85 -5.62
CA LEU A 167 28.78 7.50 -4.68
C LEU A 167 29.02 7.02 -3.27
N PHE A 168 28.88 7.91 -2.31
CA PHE A 168 28.85 7.58 -0.89
C PHE A 168 27.64 8.24 -0.26
N GLY A 169 27.01 7.56 0.70
CA GLY A 169 25.88 8.14 1.40
C GLY A 169 25.44 7.30 2.60
N ARG A 170 24.24 7.64 3.08
CA ARG A 170 23.62 6.97 4.23
C ARG A 170 22.23 6.50 3.87
N PHE A 171 21.85 5.35 4.40
CA PHE A 171 20.46 4.95 4.54
C PHE A 171 20.01 5.25 5.96
N ARG A 172 19.07 6.18 6.12
CA ARG A 172 18.61 6.63 7.45
C ARG A 172 17.26 6.03 7.79
N ASN A 173 17.23 5.31 8.90
CA ASN A 173 16.07 4.60 9.42
C ASN A 173 15.81 5.05 10.86
N ALA A 174 15.04 6.12 11.03
CA ALA A 174 14.76 6.74 12.32
C ALA A 174 16.06 7.00 13.12
N SER A 175 16.27 6.29 14.24
CA SER A 175 17.46 6.40 15.11
C SER A 175 18.72 5.69 14.58
N SER A 176 18.61 4.94 13.49
CA SER A 176 19.66 4.11 12.93
C SER A 176 20.10 4.64 11.56
N GLU A 177 21.41 4.82 11.37
CA GLU A 177 22.01 5.17 10.10
C GLU A 177 22.95 4.06 9.64
N TYR A 178 22.78 3.63 8.38
CA TYR A 178 23.69 2.71 7.71
C TYR A 178 24.42 3.48 6.61
N PHE A 179 25.61 3.05 6.26
CA PHE A 179 26.44 3.69 5.25
C PHE A 179 26.52 2.80 4.02
N PHE A 180 26.58 3.43 2.87
CA PHE A 180 26.82 2.74 1.62
C PHE A 180 27.86 3.48 0.79
N GLU A 181 28.51 2.71 -0.06
CA GLU A 181 29.38 3.17 -1.13
C GLU A 181 28.98 2.41 -2.40
N TYR A 182 28.88 3.12 -3.50
CA TYR A 182 28.78 2.54 -4.82
C TYR A 182 30.07 2.82 -5.57
N ASP A 183 30.76 1.75 -5.94
CA ASP A 183 31.89 1.78 -6.85
C ASP A 183 31.37 1.50 -8.26
N GLY A 184 31.14 2.57 -9.01
CA GLY A 184 30.61 2.53 -10.37
C GLY A 184 31.71 2.49 -11.41
N LEU A 185 31.36 2.09 -12.63
CA LEU A 185 32.26 2.17 -13.77
C LEU A 185 32.24 3.61 -14.33
N THR A 186 33.43 4.16 -14.64
CA THR A 186 33.67 5.56 -15.04
C THR A 186 32.52 6.26 -15.77
N GLY A 187 31.89 7.22 -15.10
CA GLY A 187 31.03 8.27 -15.63
C GLY A 187 29.56 7.89 -15.84
N ASN A 188 29.20 6.63 -15.58
CA ASN A 188 27.86 6.11 -15.81
C ASN A 188 27.49 5.10 -14.72
N CYS A 189 26.59 5.50 -13.83
CA CYS A 189 26.16 4.63 -12.72
C CYS A 189 25.21 3.52 -13.14
N SER A 190 24.76 3.47 -14.40
CA SER A 190 23.86 2.44 -14.94
C SER A 190 24.57 1.26 -15.64
N ASN A 191 25.90 1.24 -15.66
CA ASN A 191 26.70 0.16 -16.27
C ASN A 191 27.05 -0.98 -15.31
N GLY A 192 26.32 -1.11 -14.20
CA GLY A 192 26.66 -1.99 -13.10
C GLY A 192 27.83 -1.45 -12.29
N GLY A 193 28.19 -2.19 -11.25
CA GLY A 193 29.20 -1.78 -10.29
C GLY A 193 29.08 -2.60 -9.02
N THR A 194 29.81 -2.22 -7.98
CA THR A 194 29.74 -2.88 -6.68
C THR A 194 29.12 -1.94 -5.66
N PHE A 195 28.06 -2.40 -5.02
CA PHE A 195 27.42 -1.68 -3.91
C PHE A 195 27.89 -2.27 -2.58
N TYR A 196 28.67 -1.49 -1.86
CA TYR A 196 29.15 -1.77 -0.51
C TYR A 196 28.21 -1.16 0.51
N PHE A 197 27.96 -1.85 1.60
CA PHE A 197 27.08 -1.37 2.66
C PHE A 197 27.52 -1.87 4.03
N SER A 198 27.23 -1.07 5.06
CA SER A 198 27.48 -1.45 6.44
C SER A 198 26.34 -2.30 6.99
N ASP A 199 26.67 -3.43 7.61
CA ASP A 199 25.67 -4.27 8.29
C ASP A 199 25.30 -3.75 9.68
N THR A 200 26.11 -2.85 10.25
CA THR A 200 25.93 -2.32 11.61
C THR A 200 25.44 -0.88 11.56
N ALA A 201 24.31 -0.63 12.24
CA ALA A 201 23.78 0.72 12.39
C ALA A 201 24.68 1.61 13.25
N LYS A 202 24.88 2.86 12.84
CA LYS A 202 25.26 3.95 13.73
C LYS A 202 24.01 4.59 14.33
N THR A 203 24.06 4.85 15.62
CA THR A 203 22.99 5.44 16.42
C THR A 203 23.51 6.70 17.11
N LYS A 204 22.62 7.45 17.79
CA LYS A 204 22.99 8.66 18.57
C LYS A 204 24.14 8.43 19.56
N THR A 205 24.30 7.21 20.07
CA THR A 205 25.32 6.84 21.06
C THR A 205 26.47 6.03 20.49
N SER A 206 26.43 5.70 19.20
CA SER A 206 27.50 4.93 18.57
C SER A 206 28.79 5.76 18.52
N THR A 207 29.89 5.13 18.92
CA THR A 207 31.24 5.70 18.81
C THR A 207 32.08 4.87 17.84
N GLY A 208 33.19 5.45 17.37
CA GLY A 208 34.12 4.80 16.43
C GLY A 208 33.66 4.84 14.97
N ASP A 209 34.47 4.25 14.11
CA ASP A 209 34.36 4.41 12.65
C ASP A 209 33.51 3.31 12.00
N THR A 210 33.09 3.53 10.75
CA THR A 210 32.52 2.50 9.87
C THR A 210 33.55 2.17 8.81
N ASP A 211 33.81 0.89 8.54
CA ASP A 211 34.74 0.48 7.48
C ASP A 211 33.99 -0.33 6.40
N LEU A 212 33.76 0.29 5.25
CA LEU A 212 33.13 -0.34 4.08
C LEU A 212 34.14 -1.19 3.28
N THR A 213 35.44 -1.11 3.55
CA THR A 213 36.46 -1.96 2.89
C THR A 213 36.42 -3.42 3.33
N THR A 214 35.78 -3.67 4.47
CA THR A 214 35.49 -5.00 5.00
C THR A 214 33.99 -5.24 5.13
N GLY A 215 33.17 -4.34 4.56
CA GLY A 215 31.71 -4.41 4.61
C GLY A 215 31.14 -5.47 3.68
N SER A 216 29.83 -5.69 3.80
CA SER A 216 29.10 -6.48 2.82
C SER A 216 29.08 -5.77 1.47
N SER A 217 29.10 -6.55 0.39
CA SER A 217 29.09 -6.04 -0.97
C SER A 217 28.21 -6.88 -1.87
N LEU A 218 27.62 -6.24 -2.89
CA LEU A 218 26.89 -6.92 -3.95
C LEU A 218 27.22 -6.32 -5.32
N ALA A 219 27.23 -7.17 -6.35
CA ALA A 219 27.33 -6.71 -7.73
C ALA A 219 25.96 -6.28 -8.24
N LEU A 220 25.86 -5.06 -8.79
CA LEU A 220 24.63 -4.56 -9.40
C LEU A 220 24.50 -5.03 -10.85
N SER A 221 23.27 -5.35 -11.25
CA SER A 221 22.91 -5.57 -12.66
C SER A 221 22.33 -4.32 -13.28
N THR A 222 22.14 -4.34 -14.60
CA THR A 222 21.70 -3.18 -15.37
C THR A 222 20.34 -3.42 -15.99
N ILE A 223 19.53 -2.37 -16.07
CA ILE A 223 18.22 -2.40 -16.72
C ILE A 223 17.95 -1.08 -17.43
N GLU A 224 17.36 -1.15 -18.62
CA GLU A 224 16.78 -0.01 -19.33
C GLU A 224 15.26 -0.06 -19.16
N ILE A 225 14.68 1.05 -18.68
CA ILE A 225 13.24 1.23 -18.59
C ILE A 225 12.81 2.16 -19.72
N SER A 226 11.96 1.65 -20.61
CA SER A 226 11.61 2.33 -21.87
C SER A 226 10.44 3.31 -21.77
N SER A 227 9.66 3.28 -20.68
CA SER A 227 8.51 4.16 -20.48
C SER A 227 8.12 4.28 -19.00
N GLY A 228 7.31 5.28 -18.67
CA GLY A 228 6.83 5.55 -17.30
C GLY A 228 7.70 6.52 -16.51
N ARG A 229 7.41 6.66 -15.21
CA ARG A 229 8.07 7.62 -14.31
C ARG A 229 9.58 7.41 -14.20
N TYR A 230 10.03 6.16 -14.32
CA TYR A 230 11.42 5.77 -14.14
C TYR A 230 12.15 5.46 -15.45
N THR A 231 11.67 6.03 -16.57
CA THR A 231 12.31 5.88 -17.89
C THR A 231 13.79 6.27 -17.82
N GLY A 232 14.67 5.39 -18.31
CA GLY A 232 16.12 5.59 -18.29
C GLY A 232 16.90 4.32 -17.98
N ASN A 233 18.22 4.47 -17.87
CA ASN A 233 19.14 3.38 -17.53
C ASN A 233 19.43 3.37 -16.02
N TRP A 234 19.44 2.18 -15.44
CA TRP A 234 19.63 1.96 -14.02
C TRP A 234 20.58 0.81 -13.74
N SER A 235 21.38 0.95 -12.69
CA SER A 235 21.96 -0.21 -12.00
C SER A 235 21.08 -0.57 -10.82
N TYR A 236 20.91 -1.86 -10.55
CA TYR A 236 20.05 -2.33 -9.46
C TYR A 236 20.53 -3.65 -8.87
N GLY A 237 20.07 -3.93 -7.65
CA GLY A 237 20.32 -5.18 -6.96
C GLY A 237 19.61 -5.22 -5.62
N GLU A 238 19.67 -6.36 -4.95
CA GLU A 238 19.03 -6.56 -3.66
C GLU A 238 20.01 -6.34 -2.52
N VAL A 239 19.56 -5.60 -1.51
CA VAL A 239 20.31 -5.40 -0.27
C VAL A 239 19.44 -5.67 0.94
N GLN A 240 19.99 -6.33 1.95
CA GLN A 240 19.37 -6.47 3.26
C GLN A 240 20.00 -5.46 4.22
N ILE A 241 19.27 -4.40 4.57
CA ILE A 241 19.85 -3.31 5.37
C ILE A 241 19.62 -3.55 6.85
N GLY A 242 20.71 -3.80 7.58
CA GLY A 242 20.70 -4.01 9.04
C GLY A 242 20.76 -5.46 9.49
N GLY A 243 21.09 -6.38 8.59
CA GLY A 243 21.40 -7.77 8.88
C GLY A 243 20.23 -8.74 8.69
N ALA A 244 20.44 -10.00 9.08
CA ALA A 244 19.62 -11.15 8.65
C ALA A 244 18.12 -11.10 9.01
N SER A 245 17.71 -10.28 9.99
CA SER A 245 16.31 -10.12 10.40
C SER A 245 15.59 -8.93 9.77
N GLU A 246 16.32 -8.09 9.03
CA GLU A 246 15.80 -6.85 8.46
C GLU A 246 15.22 -7.07 7.06
N PRO A 247 14.32 -6.19 6.59
CA PRO A 247 13.73 -6.32 5.26
C PRO A 247 14.77 -6.11 4.15
N TYR A 248 14.51 -6.78 3.02
CA TYR A 248 15.21 -6.54 1.77
C TYR A 248 14.68 -5.29 1.07
N TYR A 249 15.58 -4.58 0.40
CA TYR A 249 15.28 -3.47 -0.48
C TYR A 249 15.88 -3.73 -1.86
N CYS A 250 15.16 -3.35 -2.90
CA CYS A 250 15.74 -3.24 -4.23
C CYS A 250 16.44 -1.88 -4.26
N VAL A 251 17.77 -1.90 -4.28
CA VAL A 251 18.57 -0.71 -4.48
C VAL A 251 18.66 -0.42 -5.97
N ALA A 252 18.44 0.82 -6.36
CA ALA A 252 18.54 1.29 -7.73
C ALA A 252 19.28 2.62 -7.82
N ILE A 253 20.16 2.75 -8.81
CA ILE A 253 21.02 3.91 -9.03
C ILE A 253 20.85 4.33 -10.51
N PRO A 254 20.40 5.56 -10.78
CA PRO A 254 20.24 6.07 -12.14
C PRO A 254 21.59 6.32 -12.80
N GLU A 255 21.60 6.39 -14.14
CA GLU A 255 22.79 6.68 -14.95
C GLU A 255 23.60 7.90 -14.49
N ASP A 256 22.93 8.96 -14.04
CA ASP A 256 23.54 10.23 -13.65
C ASP A 256 24.14 10.24 -12.24
N CYS A 257 24.00 9.13 -11.50
CA CYS A 257 24.50 9.01 -10.14
C CYS A 257 23.87 10.02 -9.15
N GLY A 258 22.73 10.65 -9.47
CA GLY A 258 22.19 11.76 -8.68
C GLY A 258 21.68 11.36 -7.30
N PHE A 259 21.29 10.10 -7.12
CA PHE A 259 20.74 9.55 -5.89
C PHE A 259 20.76 8.02 -5.88
N VAL A 260 20.46 7.43 -4.73
CA VAL A 260 20.23 5.99 -4.56
C VAL A 260 18.82 5.78 -4.05
N MET A 261 18.06 4.92 -4.72
CA MET A 261 16.69 4.56 -4.33
C MET A 261 16.70 3.20 -3.65
N PHE A 262 16.00 3.09 -2.52
CA PHE A 262 15.74 1.85 -1.79
C PHE A 262 14.24 1.58 -1.82
N SER A 263 13.83 0.57 -2.58
CA SER A 263 12.42 0.31 -2.84
C SER A 263 11.95 -1.04 -2.29
N ASN A 264 10.70 -1.04 -1.84
CA ASN A 264 9.91 -2.20 -1.46
C ASN A 264 8.43 -1.82 -1.64
N ARG A 265 7.53 -2.75 -1.94
CA ARG A 265 6.09 -2.48 -2.15
C ARG A 265 5.80 -1.44 -3.25
N ASN A 266 6.71 -1.28 -4.21
CA ASN A 266 6.57 -0.39 -5.36
C ASN A 266 6.85 -1.15 -6.66
N ALA A 267 5.79 -1.63 -7.32
CA ALA A 267 5.92 -2.43 -8.53
C ALA A 267 6.45 -1.65 -9.75
N ASP A 268 6.47 -0.32 -9.69
CA ASP A 268 6.97 0.53 -10.78
C ASP A 268 8.46 0.90 -10.59
N ALA A 269 9.03 0.70 -9.41
CA ALA A 269 10.40 1.11 -9.13
C ALA A 269 11.43 0.32 -9.97
N PRO A 270 12.61 0.89 -10.27
CA PRO A 270 13.62 0.21 -11.07
C PRO A 270 14.14 -1.08 -10.41
N GLY A 271 14.31 -2.13 -11.21
CA GLY A 271 14.81 -3.43 -10.77
C GLY A 271 13.77 -4.34 -10.12
N VAL A 272 12.57 -3.83 -9.85
CA VAL A 272 11.45 -4.58 -9.29
C VAL A 272 10.90 -5.58 -10.32
N THR A 273 10.50 -6.78 -9.91
CA THR A 273 10.23 -7.99 -10.75
C THR A 273 11.44 -8.62 -11.48
N ALA A 274 12.63 -8.01 -11.42
CA ALA A 274 13.82 -8.58 -12.03
C ALA A 274 14.50 -9.60 -11.10
N ALA A 275 15.22 -10.57 -11.68
CA ALA A 275 15.81 -11.70 -10.95
C ALA A 275 16.70 -11.31 -9.75
N ASN A 276 17.26 -10.11 -9.76
CA ASN A 276 18.21 -9.64 -8.75
C ASN A 276 17.57 -8.84 -7.60
N CYS A 277 16.24 -8.73 -7.56
CA CYS A 277 15.48 -8.17 -6.43
C CYS A 277 14.39 -9.16 -5.97
N GLY A 278 14.70 -10.45 -5.93
CA GLY A 278 13.72 -11.54 -5.77
C GLY A 278 13.14 -11.74 -4.36
N ASN A 279 13.78 -11.24 -3.31
CA ASN A 279 13.27 -11.28 -1.93
C ASN A 279 12.57 -9.97 -1.53
N VAL A 280 12.63 -8.94 -2.37
CA VAL A 280 11.83 -7.73 -2.25
C VAL A 280 10.40 -8.08 -2.64
N SER A 281 9.44 -7.45 -1.96
CA SER A 281 8.04 -7.65 -2.32
C SER A 281 7.52 -6.45 -3.07
N ASP A 282 7.05 -6.65 -4.29
CA ASP A 282 6.67 -5.55 -5.19
C ASP A 282 5.30 -4.96 -4.83
N TYR A 283 4.45 -5.77 -4.19
CA TYR A 283 3.06 -5.44 -3.88
C TYR A 283 2.79 -5.51 -2.38
N ILE A 284 1.85 -4.68 -1.93
CA ILE A 284 1.22 -4.79 -0.61
C ILE A 284 0.26 -5.96 -0.55
N SER A 285 -0.39 -6.24 -1.68
CA SER A 285 -1.36 -7.31 -1.82
C SER A 285 -1.28 -7.91 -3.21
N GLU A 286 -1.15 -9.23 -3.29
CA GLU A 286 -1.35 -10.03 -4.50
C GLU A 286 -2.60 -10.92 -4.38
N SER A 287 -3.31 -10.82 -3.25
CA SER A 287 -4.60 -11.49 -3.08
C SER A 287 -5.70 -10.70 -3.78
N THR A 288 -6.62 -11.41 -4.41
CA THR A 288 -7.80 -10.82 -5.06
C THR A 288 -8.62 -9.99 -4.08
N LEU A 289 -8.76 -8.69 -4.36
CA LEU A 289 -9.64 -7.79 -3.65
C LEU A 289 -10.94 -7.62 -4.45
N MET A 290 -12.02 -8.27 -4.00
CA MET A 290 -13.32 -8.21 -4.66
C MET A 290 -13.99 -6.84 -4.49
N PRO A 291 -14.92 -6.45 -5.39
CA PRO A 291 -15.81 -5.30 -5.16
C PRO A 291 -16.44 -5.31 -3.77
N GLY A 292 -16.38 -4.17 -3.08
CA GLY A 292 -16.83 -3.98 -1.69
C GLY A 292 -15.91 -4.56 -0.62
N ALA A 293 -14.80 -5.21 -0.99
CA ALA A 293 -13.80 -5.68 -0.05
C ALA A 293 -12.72 -4.61 0.19
N MET A 294 -12.02 -4.74 1.32
CA MET A 294 -10.98 -3.81 1.73
C MET A 294 -9.65 -4.49 2.08
N LYS A 295 -8.57 -3.75 1.83
CA LYS A 295 -7.21 -4.07 2.26
C LYS A 295 -6.68 -2.95 3.15
N LYS A 296 -5.99 -3.31 4.23
CA LYS A 296 -5.28 -2.36 5.09
C LYS A 296 -3.79 -2.39 4.75
N ALA A 297 -3.18 -1.22 4.73
CA ALA A 297 -1.74 -1.02 4.74
C ALA A 297 -1.38 -0.24 5.99
N TRP A 298 -0.59 -0.82 6.89
CA TRP A 298 -0.16 -0.16 8.12
C TRP A 298 0.93 0.85 7.82
N VAL A 299 0.89 2.00 8.49
CA VAL A 299 1.76 3.14 8.16
C VAL A 299 2.42 3.70 9.41
N LYS A 300 3.69 4.07 9.25
CA LYS A 300 4.47 4.85 10.21
C LYS A 300 5.31 5.87 9.47
N ALA A 301 5.80 6.89 10.18
CA ALA A 301 6.84 7.77 9.65
C ALA A 301 8.12 7.58 10.47
N TYR A 302 9.20 7.24 9.78
CA TYR A 302 10.52 7.07 10.40
C TYR A 302 11.28 8.39 10.26
N ILE A 303 11.38 9.16 11.35
CA ILE A 303 11.96 10.51 11.33
C ILE A 303 13.47 10.40 11.52
N PRO A 304 14.30 10.60 10.48
CA PRO A 304 15.73 10.39 10.59
C PRO A 304 16.41 11.37 11.54
N LEU A 305 17.62 11.01 11.98
CA LEU A 305 18.56 11.97 12.54
C LEU A 305 18.90 13.06 11.52
N GLY A 306 19.20 14.26 12.01
CA GLY A 306 19.63 15.38 11.16
C GLY A 306 18.52 16.10 10.38
N VAL A 307 17.26 15.69 10.55
CA VAL A 307 16.10 16.42 9.99
C VAL A 307 15.96 17.80 10.65
N ALA A 308 15.61 18.81 9.85
CA ALA A 308 15.40 20.18 10.34
C ALA A 308 14.12 20.30 11.19
N TYR A 309 14.16 21.18 12.19
CA TYR A 309 12.98 21.51 12.99
C TYR A 309 11.94 22.28 12.17
N GLY A 310 10.67 21.92 12.31
CA GLY A 310 9.52 22.60 11.68
C GLY A 310 8.62 21.64 10.88
N VAL A 311 7.67 22.21 10.14
CA VAL A 311 6.77 21.44 9.26
C VAL A 311 7.53 21.01 8.02
N LEU A 312 7.79 19.70 7.91
CA LEU A 312 8.51 19.13 6.77
C LEU A 312 7.68 19.22 5.49
N GLY A 313 8.31 19.59 4.37
CA GLY A 313 7.64 19.74 3.08
C GLY A 313 7.01 21.12 2.83
N GLY A 314 6.86 21.94 3.87
CA GLY A 314 6.22 23.25 3.77
C GLY A 314 4.82 23.15 3.16
N ASP A 315 4.51 24.02 2.21
CA ASP A 315 3.20 24.09 1.52
C ASP A 315 3.16 23.28 0.20
N THR A 316 4.20 22.49 -0.08
CA THR A 316 4.28 21.73 -1.34
C THR A 316 3.47 20.45 -1.20
N ASN A 317 2.77 20.01 -2.26
CA ASN A 317 2.11 18.72 -2.26
C ASN A 317 3.16 17.59 -2.19
N ARG A 318 3.06 16.76 -1.15
CA ARG A 318 3.90 15.59 -0.90
C ARG A 318 2.98 14.39 -0.81
N THR A 319 3.23 13.35 -1.59
CA THR A 319 2.22 12.36 -1.91
C THR A 319 2.71 10.94 -1.66
N LEU A 320 1.86 10.16 -1.02
CA LEU A 320 1.86 8.71 -1.09
C LEU A 320 0.72 8.31 -2.03
N THR A 321 1.04 7.62 -3.12
CA THR A 321 0.09 7.22 -4.15
C THR A 321 -0.16 5.72 -4.08
N VAL A 322 -1.43 5.32 -4.14
CA VAL A 322 -1.86 3.92 -4.23
C VAL A 322 -2.13 3.60 -5.69
N PHE A 323 -1.53 2.52 -6.17
CA PHE A 323 -1.80 1.97 -7.49
C PHE A 323 -2.49 0.61 -7.36
N VAL A 324 -3.38 0.34 -8.31
CA VAL A 324 -4.14 -0.92 -8.38
C VAL A 324 -4.19 -1.46 -9.79
N GLN A 325 -4.19 -2.78 -9.90
CA GLN A 325 -4.33 -3.51 -11.15
C GLN A 325 -5.35 -4.64 -10.99
N ASN A 326 -6.12 -4.88 -12.04
CA ASN A 326 -7.11 -5.96 -12.13
C ASN A 326 -6.54 -7.23 -12.78
#